data_AF-A0A946W2N2-F1
#
_entry.id   AF-A0A946W2N2-F1
#
_cell.length_a   1.000
_cell.length_b   1.000
_cell.length_c   1.000
_cell.angle_alpha   90.00
_cell.angle_beta   90.00
_cell.angle_gamma   90.00
#
_symmetry.space_group_name_H-M   'P 1'
#
loop_
_entity.id
_entity.type
_entity.pdbx_description
1 polymer ?
#
loop_
_entity_poly.entity_id
_entity_poly.type
_entity_poly.pdbx_seq_one_letter_code
_entity_poly.pdbx_strand_id
1 'polypeptide(L)'
;MVLVMTYHSLSLGITAACLGLAFLLGGALDVAGWLQAMLLAAAAITGLLSIQSLRQRFISAPLFKWFKGVLPELSETEQEAIDAGTVWWDGELFSGQPDWNKLLANPLPTLSAEEQAFLDGPVNELCRMADRWNINHNWKVIPEEVTDFIHDNGFLGMIIPKAYGGLELSAVAQTEVITRIAQAGQCIGNYIAVPNSLGPGELLIKYGTDAQRDYYLPRLAKGQELPCFALTGPHAGSDATSLPDVGVVCKGKYNGKEVLGIKLNFDKRYITLAPVATLIGLAFRLEDPDHLIGDKDDHGITCALLPRDTKGVEIGRRHMPVGEAFLNGPI
;
A
#
# COMPACT_ATOMS: atom_id res chain seq x y z
N MET A 1 -6.55 -13.58 -43.70
CA MET A 1 -5.27 -14.21 -43.29
C MET A 1 -4.55 -13.36 -42.24
N VAL A 2 -4.08 -12.15 -42.55
CA VAL A 2 -3.35 -11.29 -41.59
C VAL A 2 -4.14 -11.05 -40.29
N LEU A 3 -5.41 -10.66 -40.38
CA LEU A 3 -6.28 -10.46 -39.21
C LEU A 3 -6.42 -11.73 -38.34
N VAL A 4 -6.44 -12.92 -38.96
CA VAL A 4 -6.52 -14.21 -38.25
C VAL A 4 -5.20 -14.51 -37.55
N MET A 5 -4.07 -14.28 -38.21
CA MET A 5 -2.74 -14.46 -37.63
C MET A 5 -2.50 -13.49 -36.47
N THR A 6 -2.98 -12.24 -36.58
CA THR A 6 -2.96 -11.25 -35.51
C THR A 6 -3.88 -11.66 -34.36
N TYR A 7 -5.10 -12.14 -34.65
CA TYR A 7 -6.06 -12.60 -33.63
C TYR A 7 -5.50 -13.78 -32.81
N HIS A 8 -4.78 -14.70 -33.44
CA HIS A 8 -4.13 -15.83 -32.76
C HIS A 8 -2.72 -15.53 -32.23
N SER A 9 -2.28 -14.26 -32.28
CA SER A 9 -0.96 -13.81 -31.79
C SER A 9 0.21 -14.67 -32.30
N LEU A 10 0.17 -15.08 -33.57
CA LEU A 10 1.24 -15.88 -34.17
C LEU A 10 2.55 -15.09 -34.20
N SER A 11 3.68 -15.79 -34.04
CA SER A 11 4.99 -15.15 -34.09
C SER A 11 5.24 -14.47 -35.43
N LEU A 12 6.09 -13.42 -35.43
CA LEU A 12 6.45 -12.70 -36.65
C LEU A 12 7.08 -13.61 -37.71
N GLY A 13 7.84 -14.63 -37.28
CA GLY A 13 8.44 -15.62 -38.18
C GLY A 13 7.40 -16.52 -38.85
N ILE A 14 6.42 -17.03 -38.09
CA ILE A 14 5.31 -17.82 -38.64
C ILE A 14 4.46 -16.98 -39.58
N THR A 15 4.19 -15.73 -39.20
CA THR A 15 3.44 -14.77 -40.01
C THR A 15 4.14 -14.49 -41.34
N ALA A 16 5.46 -14.29 -41.32
CA ALA A 16 6.27 -14.09 -42.51
C ALA A 16 6.24 -15.33 -43.43
N ALA A 17 6.33 -16.53 -42.86
CA ALA A 17 6.24 -17.78 -43.62
C ALA A 17 4.87 -17.97 -44.27
N CYS A 18 3.77 -17.70 -43.56
CA CYS A 18 2.41 -17.76 -44.11
C CYS A 18 2.18 -16.74 -45.23
N LEU A 19 2.70 -15.51 -45.07
CA LEU A 19 2.64 -14.48 -46.11
C LEU A 19 3.46 -14.86 -47.35
N GLY A 20 4.65 -15.44 -47.15
CA GLY A 20 5.49 -15.96 -48.23
C GLY A 20 4.82 -17.11 -48.99
N LEU A 21 4.16 -18.03 -48.27
CA LEU A 21 3.40 -19.13 -48.90
C LEU A 21 2.20 -18.59 -49.71
N ALA A 22 1.47 -17.62 -49.17
CA ALA A 22 0.37 -16.98 -49.89
C ALA A 22 0.84 -16.25 -51.16
N PHE A 23 2.03 -15.63 -51.12
CA PHE A 23 2.66 -15.04 -52.30
C PHE A 23 2.97 -16.11 -53.36
N LEU A 24 3.59 -17.23 -52.99
CA LEU A 24 3.92 -18.32 -53.91
C LEU A 24 2.67 -18.95 -54.54
N LEU A 25 1.62 -19.18 -53.75
CA LEU A 25 0.34 -19.72 -54.22
C LEU A 25 -0.38 -18.74 -55.15
N GLY A 26 -0.36 -17.44 -54.83
CA GLY A 26 -0.89 -16.41 -55.72
C GLY A 26 -0.15 -16.38 -57.05
N GLY A 27 1.17 -16.60 -57.05
CA GLY A 27 1.99 -16.73 -58.25
C GLY A 27 1.61 -17.94 -59.11
N ALA A 28 1.40 -19.09 -58.48
CA ALA A 28 0.99 -20.32 -59.16
C ALA A 28 -0.43 -20.27 -59.75
N LEU A 29 -1.31 -19.44 -59.19
CA LEU A 29 -2.69 -19.24 -59.64
C LEU A 29 -2.84 -18.04 -60.60
N ASP A 30 -1.73 -17.46 -61.07
CA ASP A 30 -1.66 -16.32 -61.98
C ASP A 30 -2.46 -15.09 -61.48
N VAL A 31 -2.46 -14.88 -60.15
CA VAL A 31 -3.06 -13.71 -59.50
C VAL A 31 -2.14 -12.49 -59.72
N ALA A 32 -1.99 -12.06 -60.96
CA ALA A 32 -1.05 -11.01 -61.32
C ALA A 32 -1.50 -9.63 -60.83
N GLY A 33 -0.61 -8.90 -60.15
CA GLY A 33 -0.81 -7.49 -59.84
C GLY A 33 -0.18 -7.00 -58.53
N TRP A 34 -0.58 -5.80 -58.14
CA TRP A 34 -0.13 -5.08 -56.93
C TRP A 34 -0.33 -5.88 -55.63
N LEU A 35 -1.31 -6.79 -55.58
CA LEU A 35 -1.58 -7.67 -54.44
C LEU A 35 -0.43 -8.64 -54.14
N GLN A 36 0.19 -9.26 -55.16
CA GLN A 36 1.36 -10.12 -54.97
C GLN A 36 2.57 -9.32 -54.47
N ALA A 37 2.79 -8.13 -55.03
CA ALA A 37 3.86 -7.24 -54.58
C ALA A 37 3.67 -6.82 -53.11
N MET A 38 2.43 -6.53 -52.69
CA MET A 38 2.11 -6.24 -51.29
C MET A 38 2.34 -7.43 -50.36
N LEU A 39 1.97 -8.65 -50.77
CA LEU A 39 2.21 -9.85 -49.98
C LEU A 39 3.71 -10.13 -49.78
N LEU A 40 4.51 -9.96 -50.84
CA LEU A 40 5.96 -10.10 -50.78
C LEU A 40 6.59 -9.04 -49.87
N ALA A 41 6.19 -7.78 -50.01
CA ALA A 41 6.67 -6.69 -49.16
C ALA A 41 6.30 -6.93 -47.68
N ALA A 42 5.06 -7.35 -47.40
CA ALA A 42 4.62 -7.67 -46.05
C ALA A 42 5.38 -8.87 -45.46
N ALA A 43 5.63 -9.93 -46.25
CA ALA A 43 6.43 -11.08 -45.85
C ALA A 43 7.89 -10.68 -45.54
N ALA A 44 8.50 -9.84 -46.38
CA ALA A 44 9.87 -9.36 -46.19
C ALA A 44 9.98 -8.48 -44.93
N ILE A 45 9.05 -7.53 -44.74
CA ILE A 45 9.02 -6.66 -43.56
C ILE A 45 8.84 -7.51 -42.30
N THR A 46 7.81 -8.36 -42.23
CA THR A 46 7.58 -9.22 -41.06
C THR A 46 8.73 -10.19 -40.79
N GLY A 47 9.35 -10.71 -41.85
CA GLY A 47 10.56 -11.54 -41.75
C GLY A 47 11.75 -10.79 -41.16
N LEU A 48 12.02 -9.57 -41.62
CA LEU A 48 13.07 -8.71 -41.05
C LEU A 48 12.78 -8.34 -39.60
N LEU A 49 11.52 -8.04 -39.27
CA LEU A 49 11.09 -7.74 -37.90
C LEU A 49 11.09 -8.96 -36.97
N SER A 50 11.07 -10.18 -37.52
CA SER A 50 11.20 -11.40 -36.72
C SER A 50 12.60 -11.55 -36.13
N ILE A 51 13.61 -10.91 -36.74
CA ILE A 51 14.98 -10.89 -36.23
C ILE A 51 15.06 -9.90 -35.07
N GLN A 52 15.12 -10.44 -33.86
CA GLN A 52 15.08 -9.67 -32.61
C GLN A 52 16.10 -8.53 -32.56
N SER A 53 17.35 -8.77 -33.00
CA SER A 53 18.43 -7.78 -32.97
C SER A 53 18.16 -6.59 -33.89
N LEU A 54 17.64 -6.83 -35.10
CA LEU A 54 17.27 -5.77 -36.05
C LEU A 54 16.07 -4.98 -35.54
N ARG A 55 15.03 -5.68 -35.06
CA ARG A 55 13.84 -5.05 -34.48
C ARG A 55 14.20 -4.16 -33.29
N GLN A 56 15.02 -4.65 -32.37
CA GLN A 56 15.45 -3.89 -31.20
C GLN A 56 16.26 -2.66 -31.60
N ARG A 57 17.23 -2.81 -32.51
CA ARG A 57 18.13 -1.72 -32.92
C ARG A 57 17.42 -0.61 -33.69
N PHE A 58 16.55 -0.97 -34.63
CA PHE A 58 15.98 0.00 -35.58
C PHE A 58 14.56 0.46 -35.24
N ILE A 59 13.82 -0.29 -34.41
CA ILE A 59 12.44 0.07 -34.03
C ILE A 59 12.32 0.26 -32.53
N SER A 60 12.58 -0.77 -31.72
CA SER A 60 12.26 -0.73 -30.29
C SER A 60 13.10 0.31 -29.54
N ALA A 61 14.43 0.37 -29.76
CA ALA A 61 15.30 1.29 -29.03
C ALA A 61 15.06 2.78 -29.39
N PRO A 62 14.92 3.18 -30.67
CA PRO A 62 14.53 4.55 -31.02
C PRO A 62 13.16 4.94 -30.46
N LEU A 63 12.17 4.05 -30.55
CA LEU A 63 10.83 4.28 -30.01
C LEU A 63 10.86 4.44 -28.49
N PHE A 64 11.61 3.58 -27.79
CA PHE A 64 11.79 3.66 -26.34
C PHE A 64 12.52 4.94 -25.93
N LYS A 65 13.55 5.38 -26.67
CA LYS A 65 14.24 6.65 -26.42
C LYS A 65 13.30 7.85 -26.56
N TRP A 66 12.45 7.85 -27.58
CA TRP A 66 11.42 8.87 -27.75
C TRP A 66 10.41 8.84 -26.60
N PHE A 67 9.89 7.66 -26.26
CA PHE A 67 8.92 7.49 -25.17
C PHE A 67 9.49 7.95 -23.82
N LYS A 68 10.76 7.60 -23.52
CA LYS A 68 11.46 8.04 -22.31
C LYS A 68 11.58 9.57 -22.22
N GLY A 69 11.67 10.28 -23.34
CA GLY A 69 11.71 11.74 -23.35
C GLY A 69 10.35 12.42 -23.13
N VAL A 70 9.25 11.66 -23.15
CA VAL A 70 7.87 12.16 -22.93
C VAL A 70 7.38 11.82 -21.53
N LEU A 71 7.97 10.83 -20.87
CA LEU A 71 7.65 10.50 -19.47
C LEU A 71 8.22 11.57 -18.53
N PRO A 72 7.48 11.97 -17.48
CA PRO A 72 8.00 12.85 -16.44
C PRO A 72 9.20 12.19 -15.74
N GLU A 73 10.20 13.00 -15.37
CA GLU A 73 11.30 12.53 -14.53
C GLU A 73 10.77 12.18 -13.14
N LEU A 74 11.02 10.94 -12.69
CA LEU A 74 10.73 10.51 -11.34
C LEU A 74 11.70 11.20 -10.38
N SER A 75 11.19 11.80 -9.31
CA SER A 75 12.02 12.26 -8.21
C SER A 75 12.72 11.08 -7.52
N GLU A 76 13.85 11.35 -6.84
CA GLU A 76 14.60 10.33 -6.11
C GLU A 76 13.72 9.60 -5.08
N THR A 77 12.80 10.34 -4.44
CA THR A 77 11.86 9.81 -3.45
C THR A 77 10.74 8.97 -4.08
N GLU A 78 10.24 9.33 -5.27
CA GLU A 78 9.30 8.49 -6.02
C GLU A 78 9.96 7.19 -6.50
N GLN A 79 11.24 7.27 -6.88
CA GLN A 79 12.03 6.09 -7.24
C GLN A 79 12.22 5.18 -6.02
N GLU A 80 12.57 5.72 -4.86
CA GLU A 80 12.65 4.94 -3.61
C GLU A 80 11.32 4.28 -3.24
N ALA A 81 10.18 4.97 -3.44
CA ALA A 81 8.86 4.40 -3.20
C ALA A 81 8.53 3.24 -4.16
N ILE A 82 8.93 3.36 -5.43
CA ILE A 82 8.79 2.29 -6.44
C ILE A 82 9.71 1.11 -6.09
N ASP A 83 10.96 1.39 -5.71
CA ASP A 83 11.97 0.38 -5.39
C ASP A 83 11.68 -0.33 -4.06
N ALA A 84 10.96 0.32 -3.13
CA ALA A 84 10.44 -0.32 -1.93
C ALA A 84 9.32 -1.33 -2.23
N GLY A 85 8.71 -1.25 -3.41
CA GLY A 85 7.73 -2.22 -3.89
C GLY A 85 8.36 -3.50 -4.43
N THR A 86 7.60 -4.60 -4.43
CA THR A 86 8.00 -5.85 -5.08
C THR A 86 7.14 -6.08 -6.32
N VAL A 87 7.76 -6.52 -7.41
CA VAL A 87 7.02 -7.02 -8.58
C VAL A 87 6.46 -8.41 -8.25
N TRP A 88 5.13 -8.57 -8.28
CA TRP A 88 4.48 -9.84 -7.95
C TRP A 88 3.79 -10.45 -9.18
N TRP A 89 2.49 -10.77 -9.12
CA TRP A 89 1.76 -11.33 -10.26
C TRP A 89 1.43 -10.30 -11.34
N ASP A 90 1.37 -9.03 -10.96
CA ASP A 90 1.14 -7.91 -11.86
C ASP A 90 2.25 -7.80 -12.91
N GLY A 91 3.50 -8.10 -12.53
CA GLY A 91 4.62 -8.19 -13.46
C GLY A 91 4.40 -9.21 -14.60
N GLU A 92 3.73 -10.33 -14.32
CA GLU A 92 3.36 -11.30 -15.36
C GLU A 92 2.41 -10.67 -16.39
N LEU A 93 1.42 -9.89 -15.93
CA LEU A 93 0.49 -9.21 -16.83
C LEU A 93 1.17 -8.10 -17.63
N PHE A 94 1.94 -7.25 -16.97
CA PHE A 94 2.62 -6.11 -17.61
C PHE A 94 3.74 -6.55 -18.56
N SER A 95 4.21 -7.80 -18.46
CA SER A 95 5.13 -8.40 -19.46
C SER A 95 4.49 -8.56 -20.85
N GLY A 96 3.16 -8.58 -20.95
CA GLY A 96 2.42 -8.88 -22.17
C GLY A 96 2.44 -10.36 -22.57
N GLN A 97 3.07 -11.24 -21.79
CA GLN A 97 3.10 -12.69 -21.98
C GLN A 97 3.01 -13.41 -20.62
N PRO A 98 1.88 -13.31 -19.89
CA PRO A 98 1.76 -13.90 -18.56
C PRO A 98 1.87 -15.42 -18.60
N ASP A 99 2.62 -16.01 -17.67
CA ASP A 99 2.59 -17.44 -17.43
C ASP A 99 1.34 -17.82 -16.62
N TRP A 100 0.29 -18.25 -17.31
CA TRP A 100 -0.96 -18.66 -16.70
C TRP A 100 -0.83 -19.88 -15.78
N ASN A 101 0.12 -20.79 -16.04
CA ASN A 101 0.32 -21.94 -15.16
C ASN A 101 0.84 -21.47 -13.81
N LYS A 102 1.78 -20.52 -13.80
CA LYS A 102 2.29 -19.89 -12.57
C LYS A 102 1.19 -19.15 -11.83
N LEU A 103 0.38 -18.35 -12.54
CA LEU A 103 -0.71 -17.56 -11.93
C LEU A 103 -1.80 -18.44 -11.32
N LEU A 104 -2.20 -19.51 -12.02
CA LEU A 104 -3.25 -20.43 -11.59
C LEU A 104 -2.77 -21.47 -10.56
N ALA A 105 -1.46 -21.69 -10.44
CA ALA A 105 -0.87 -22.57 -9.43
C ALA A 105 -0.86 -21.97 -8.02
N ASN A 106 -1.15 -20.68 -7.87
CA ASN A 106 -1.24 -20.06 -6.54
C ASN A 106 -2.33 -20.73 -5.71
N PRO A 107 -1.99 -21.27 -4.52
CA PRO A 107 -2.97 -21.93 -3.69
C PRO A 107 -4.03 -20.93 -3.22
N LEU A 108 -5.26 -21.41 -3.07
CA LEU A 108 -6.29 -20.59 -2.45
C LEU A 108 -5.89 -20.28 -1.00
N PRO A 109 -6.06 -19.03 -0.56
CA PRO A 109 -5.84 -18.68 0.83
C PRO A 109 -6.79 -19.51 1.71
N THR A 110 -6.26 -20.08 2.79
CA THR A 110 -7.03 -20.90 3.75
C THR A 110 -6.80 -20.41 5.16
N LEU A 111 -7.79 -20.62 6.01
CA LEU A 111 -7.74 -20.29 7.43
C LEU A 111 -7.31 -21.52 8.21
N SER A 112 -6.46 -21.30 9.21
CA SER A 112 -6.21 -22.30 10.25
C SER A 112 -7.47 -22.51 11.12
N ALA A 113 -7.49 -23.61 11.87
CA ALA A 113 -8.59 -23.90 12.77
C ALA A 113 -8.77 -22.83 13.87
N GLU A 114 -7.67 -22.21 14.32
CA GLU A 114 -7.69 -21.13 15.32
C GLU A 114 -8.28 -19.83 14.73
N GLU A 115 -7.87 -19.45 13.52
CA GLU A 115 -8.41 -18.29 12.82
C GLU A 115 -9.89 -18.46 12.49
N GLN A 116 -10.29 -19.66 12.06
CA GLN A 116 -11.68 -20.00 11.82
C GLN A 116 -12.51 -19.91 13.10
N ALA A 117 -11.99 -20.40 14.24
CA ALA A 117 -12.65 -20.28 15.53
C ALA A 117 -12.79 -18.81 15.98
N PHE A 118 -11.81 -17.96 15.70
CA PHE A 118 -11.89 -16.52 15.99
C PHE A 118 -12.99 -15.84 15.16
N LEU A 119 -13.12 -16.21 13.88
CA LEU A 119 -14.20 -15.75 13.01
C LEU A 119 -15.58 -16.23 13.49
N ASP A 120 -15.68 -17.51 13.85
CA ASP A 120 -16.97 -18.12 14.19
C ASP A 120 -17.50 -17.70 15.56
N GLY A 121 -16.59 -17.37 16.49
CA GLY A 121 -16.90 -16.88 17.83
C GLY A 121 -16.83 -15.35 17.91
N PRO A 122 -15.69 -14.78 18.38
CA PRO A 122 -15.55 -13.35 18.64
C PRO A 122 -16.06 -12.43 17.53
N VAL A 123 -15.71 -12.69 16.27
CA VAL A 123 -16.10 -11.81 15.15
C VAL A 123 -17.61 -11.83 14.92
N ASN A 124 -18.22 -13.02 14.91
CA ASN A 124 -19.67 -13.14 14.76
C ASN A 124 -20.42 -12.47 15.93
N GLU A 125 -19.89 -12.55 17.15
CA GLU A 125 -20.50 -11.89 18.29
C GLU A 125 -20.40 -10.36 18.19
N LEU A 126 -19.22 -9.84 17.85
CA LEU A 126 -19.05 -8.40 17.62
C LEU A 126 -19.99 -7.87 16.51
N CYS A 127 -20.19 -8.65 15.45
CA CYS A 127 -21.17 -8.32 14.41
C CYS A 127 -22.62 -8.27 14.93
N ARG A 128 -22.99 -9.09 15.93
CA ARG A 128 -24.32 -9.03 16.57
C ARG A 128 -24.48 -7.82 17.48
N MET A 129 -23.39 -7.40 18.14
CA MET A 129 -23.37 -6.20 18.99
C MET A 129 -23.42 -4.90 18.17
N ALA A 130 -23.05 -4.94 16.89
CA ALA A 130 -23.00 -3.77 16.03
C ALA A 130 -24.39 -3.23 15.67
N ASP A 131 -24.68 -1.99 16.08
CA ASP A 131 -25.84 -1.24 15.61
C ASP A 131 -25.42 -0.05 14.73
N ARG A 132 -25.18 -0.34 13.45
CA ARG A 132 -24.73 0.67 12.48
C ARG A 132 -25.67 1.87 12.40
N TRP A 133 -26.98 1.66 12.50
CA TRP A 133 -27.94 2.75 12.36
C TRP A 133 -27.82 3.71 13.53
N ASN A 134 -27.90 3.19 14.76
CA ASN A 134 -27.84 4.01 15.96
C ASN A 134 -26.46 4.68 16.12
N ILE A 135 -25.37 3.96 15.85
CA ILE A 135 -24.02 4.54 15.88
C ILE A 135 -23.92 5.74 14.93
N ASN A 136 -24.39 5.59 13.69
CA ASN A 136 -24.23 6.64 12.68
C ASN A 136 -25.26 7.75 12.77
N HIS A 137 -26.48 7.53 13.27
CA HIS A 137 -27.55 8.54 13.22
C HIS A 137 -27.88 9.15 14.58
N ASN A 138 -27.81 8.36 15.66
CA ASN A 138 -28.30 8.76 16.97
C ASN A 138 -27.15 9.06 17.94
N TRP A 139 -26.27 8.09 18.17
CA TRP A 139 -25.22 8.20 19.19
C TRP A 139 -23.99 8.95 18.69
N LYS A 140 -23.68 8.84 17.39
CA LYS A 140 -22.46 9.37 16.76
C LYS A 140 -21.18 8.86 17.43
N VAL A 141 -21.23 7.72 18.11
CA VAL A 141 -20.12 7.09 18.82
C VAL A 141 -20.34 5.58 18.85
N ILE A 142 -19.25 4.83 18.95
CA ILE A 142 -19.29 3.39 19.21
C ILE A 142 -19.58 3.22 20.71
N PRO A 143 -20.60 2.44 21.12
CA PRO A 143 -20.88 2.18 22.53
C PRO A 143 -19.68 1.58 23.26
N GLU A 144 -19.53 1.93 24.54
CA GLU A 144 -18.42 1.47 25.39
C GLU A 144 -18.38 -0.06 25.48
N GLU A 145 -19.55 -0.72 25.63
CA GLU A 145 -19.66 -2.19 25.63
C GLU A 145 -19.08 -2.84 24.35
N VAL A 146 -19.19 -2.17 23.20
CA VAL A 146 -18.64 -2.66 21.93
C VAL A 146 -17.13 -2.47 21.91
N THR A 147 -16.62 -1.31 22.38
CA THR A 147 -15.17 -1.09 22.47
C THR A 147 -14.51 -2.00 23.50
N ASP A 148 -15.14 -2.24 24.65
CA ASP A 148 -14.64 -3.15 25.68
C ASP A 148 -14.53 -4.57 25.13
N PHE A 149 -15.56 -5.04 24.42
CA PHE A 149 -15.52 -6.33 23.76
C PHE A 149 -14.37 -6.44 22.75
N ILE A 150 -14.09 -5.37 21.99
CA ILE A 150 -12.97 -5.31 21.04
C ILE A 150 -11.63 -5.47 21.77
N HIS A 151 -11.43 -4.76 22.88
CA HIS A 151 -10.20 -4.82 23.66
C HIS A 151 -10.03 -6.19 24.32
N ASP A 152 -11.07 -6.69 24.98
CA ASP A 152 -11.02 -7.94 25.75
C ASP A 152 -10.79 -9.19 24.89
N ASN A 153 -11.22 -9.16 23.62
CA ASN A 153 -11.07 -10.27 22.69
C ASN A 153 -9.86 -10.14 21.75
N GLY A 154 -8.97 -9.17 21.97
CA GLY A 154 -7.69 -9.06 21.25
C GLY A 154 -7.79 -8.55 19.81
N PHE A 155 -8.91 -7.91 19.43
CA PHE A 155 -9.09 -7.37 18.08
C PHE A 155 -8.07 -6.29 17.71
N LEU A 156 -7.45 -5.61 18.69
CA LEU A 156 -6.44 -4.57 18.43
C LEU A 156 -5.03 -5.13 18.20
N GLY A 157 -4.82 -6.44 18.43
CA GLY A 157 -3.53 -7.12 18.35
C GLY A 157 -3.53 -8.29 17.38
N MET A 158 -4.36 -8.27 16.34
CA MET A 158 -4.45 -9.37 15.37
C MET A 158 -3.11 -9.66 14.69
N ILE A 159 -2.34 -8.62 14.35
CA ILE A 159 -1.05 -8.78 13.64
C ILE A 159 0.13 -8.98 14.58
N ILE A 160 -0.06 -8.70 15.86
CA ILE A 160 1.04 -8.68 16.83
C ILE A 160 1.41 -10.12 17.17
N PRO A 161 2.71 -10.47 17.20
CA PRO A 161 3.14 -11.84 17.52
C PRO A 161 2.63 -12.32 18.87
N LYS A 162 2.34 -13.61 18.98
CA LYS A 162 1.83 -14.21 20.24
C LYS A 162 2.81 -14.02 21.41
N ALA A 163 4.11 -13.93 21.13
CA ALA A 163 5.15 -13.63 22.13
C ALA A 163 4.94 -12.28 22.86
N TYR A 164 4.28 -11.32 22.21
CA TYR A 164 3.90 -10.04 22.82
C TYR A 164 2.43 -10.01 23.27
N GLY A 165 1.72 -11.13 23.22
CA GLY A 165 0.32 -11.25 23.63
C GLY A 165 -0.70 -10.86 22.54
N GLY A 166 -0.29 -10.77 21.27
CA GLY A 166 -1.21 -10.64 20.15
C GLY A 166 -1.74 -12.00 19.65
N LEU A 167 -2.48 -11.99 18.55
CA LEU A 167 -3.09 -13.18 17.95
C LEU A 167 -2.27 -13.77 16.81
N GLU A 168 -1.41 -12.98 16.18
CA GLU A 168 -0.57 -13.39 15.05
C GLU A 168 -1.38 -14.02 13.89
N LEU A 169 -2.53 -13.42 13.58
CA LEU A 169 -3.42 -13.84 12.50
C LEU A 169 -2.76 -13.59 11.14
N SER A 170 -2.96 -14.52 10.20
CA SER A 170 -2.54 -14.35 8.81
C SER A 170 -3.25 -13.17 8.13
N ALA A 171 -2.68 -12.68 7.04
CA ALA A 171 -3.29 -11.62 6.22
C ALA A 171 -4.70 -12.00 5.71
N VAL A 172 -4.94 -13.29 5.45
CA VAL A 172 -6.24 -13.82 5.03
C VAL A 172 -7.25 -13.69 6.16
N ALA A 173 -6.88 -14.12 7.37
CA ALA A 173 -7.74 -14.00 8.54
C ALA A 173 -8.05 -12.53 8.87
N GLN A 174 -7.06 -11.64 8.80
CA GLN A 174 -7.29 -10.20 8.99
C GLN A 174 -8.28 -9.64 7.96
N THR A 175 -8.15 -10.04 6.69
CA THR A 175 -9.05 -9.61 5.62
C THR A 175 -10.48 -10.06 5.88
N GLU A 176 -10.69 -11.32 6.28
CA GLU A 176 -12.00 -11.87 6.63
C GLU A 176 -12.61 -11.16 7.85
N VAL A 177 -11.82 -10.95 8.91
CA VAL A 177 -12.26 -10.25 10.13
C VAL A 177 -12.74 -8.84 9.81
N ILE A 178 -11.88 -8.05 9.14
CA ILE A 178 -12.18 -6.64 8.83
C ILE A 178 -13.37 -6.55 7.88
N THR A 179 -13.45 -7.41 6.86
CA THR A 179 -14.55 -7.39 5.88
C THR A 179 -15.89 -7.65 6.55
N ARG A 180 -16.00 -8.67 7.40
CA ARG A 180 -17.25 -9.02 8.09
C ARG A 180 -17.68 -7.91 9.05
N ILE A 181 -16.76 -7.40 9.86
CA ILE A 181 -17.06 -6.33 10.82
C ILE A 181 -17.44 -5.04 10.11
N ALA A 182 -16.73 -4.66 9.05
CA ALA A 182 -17.01 -3.44 8.29
C ALA A 182 -18.40 -3.50 7.61
N GLN A 183 -18.88 -4.68 7.22
CA GLN A 183 -20.25 -4.87 6.73
C GLN A 183 -21.29 -4.63 7.84
N ALA A 184 -21.03 -5.16 9.05
CA ALA A 184 -21.89 -4.94 10.21
C ALA A 184 -21.86 -3.48 10.70
N GLY A 185 -20.70 -2.81 10.65
CA GLY A 185 -20.51 -1.42 11.03
C GLY A 185 -19.12 -0.89 10.64
N GLN A 186 -19.06 -0.07 9.58
CA GLN A 186 -17.81 0.49 9.04
C GLN A 186 -16.94 1.20 10.09
N CYS A 187 -17.54 2.03 10.96
CA CYS A 187 -16.81 2.70 12.04
C CYS A 187 -16.12 1.74 13.03
N ILE A 188 -16.72 0.57 13.31
CA ILE A 188 -16.13 -0.48 14.15
C ILE A 188 -14.97 -1.14 13.40
N GLY A 189 -15.18 -1.42 12.10
CA GLY A 189 -14.13 -1.92 11.22
C GLY A 189 -12.91 -0.99 11.21
N ASN A 190 -13.12 0.33 11.08
CA ASN A 190 -12.05 1.33 11.12
C ASN A 190 -11.33 1.38 12.47
N TYR A 191 -12.06 1.21 13.57
CA TYR A 191 -11.48 1.16 14.92
C TYR A 191 -10.50 0.00 15.09
N ILE A 192 -10.77 -1.13 14.43
CA ILE A 192 -9.94 -2.34 14.46
C ILE A 192 -8.85 -2.32 13.39
N ALA A 193 -9.14 -1.80 12.20
CA ALA A 193 -8.23 -1.84 11.07
C ALA A 193 -6.98 -0.98 11.28
N VAL A 194 -7.11 0.20 11.91
CA VAL A 194 -5.98 1.11 12.10
C VAL A 194 -4.88 0.49 12.98
N PRO A 195 -5.17 -0.06 14.18
CA PRO A 195 -4.14 -0.71 15.00
C PRO A 195 -3.48 -1.94 14.35
N ASN A 196 -4.16 -2.59 13.40
CA ASN A 196 -3.73 -3.80 12.71
C ASN A 196 -3.16 -3.56 11.30
N SER A 197 -2.89 -2.32 10.92
CA SER A 197 -2.27 -1.99 9.64
C SER A 197 -1.26 -0.86 9.83
N LEU A 198 -1.51 0.30 9.22
CA LEU A 198 -0.65 1.50 9.26
C LEU A 198 -0.52 2.13 10.65
N GLY A 199 -1.10 1.56 11.71
CA GLY A 199 -0.73 1.90 13.07
C GLY A 199 0.76 1.58 13.37
N PRO A 200 1.33 2.15 14.43
CA PRO A 200 2.64 1.80 14.98
C PRO A 200 2.92 0.30 15.12
N GLY A 201 1.90 -0.55 15.28
CA GLY A 201 2.08 -2.00 15.47
C GLY A 201 2.88 -2.66 14.34
N GLU A 202 2.48 -2.48 13.08
CA GLU A 202 3.17 -3.08 11.93
C GLU A 202 4.59 -2.53 11.78
N LEU A 203 4.75 -1.22 11.94
CA LEU A 203 6.05 -0.54 11.85
C LEU A 203 6.99 -0.99 12.98
N LEU A 204 6.48 -1.18 14.19
CA LEU A 204 7.26 -1.68 15.32
C LEU A 204 7.71 -3.12 15.10
N ILE A 205 6.86 -3.98 14.56
CA ILE A 205 7.22 -5.37 14.24
C ILE A 205 8.37 -5.41 13.23
N LYS A 206 8.31 -4.58 12.19
CA LYS A 206 9.28 -4.58 11.08
C LYS A 206 10.57 -3.82 11.40
N TYR A 207 10.46 -2.66 12.04
CA TYR A 207 11.55 -1.67 12.15
C TYR A 207 11.84 -1.21 13.58
N GLY A 208 10.98 -1.55 14.56
CA GLY A 208 11.19 -1.16 15.94
C GLY A 208 12.41 -1.83 16.55
N THR A 209 13.12 -1.12 17.43
CA THR A 209 14.18 -1.71 18.26
C THR A 209 13.59 -2.70 19.27
N ASP A 210 14.40 -3.60 19.81
CA ASP A 210 13.96 -4.58 20.82
C ASP A 210 13.25 -3.89 22.00
N ALA A 211 13.85 -2.81 22.52
CA ALA A 211 13.27 -2.03 23.62
C ALA A 211 11.92 -1.39 23.25
N GLN A 212 11.75 -0.91 22.01
CA GLN A 212 10.47 -0.38 21.54
C GLN A 212 9.42 -1.48 21.39
N ARG A 213 9.80 -2.63 20.83
CA ARG A 213 8.89 -3.78 20.65
C ARG A 213 8.41 -4.32 22.00
N ASP A 214 9.34 -4.56 22.93
CA ASP A 214 9.06 -5.05 24.28
C ASP A 214 8.16 -4.09 25.07
N TYR A 215 8.30 -2.78 24.86
CA TYR A 215 7.48 -1.79 25.53
C TYR A 215 6.09 -1.61 24.91
N TYR A 216 6.01 -1.45 23.58
CA TYR A 216 4.78 -1.04 22.91
C TYR A 216 3.91 -2.20 22.44
N LEU A 217 4.47 -3.28 21.89
CA LEU A 217 3.67 -4.36 21.29
C LEU A 217 2.72 -5.01 22.32
N PRO A 218 3.13 -5.31 23.57
CA PRO A 218 2.20 -5.85 24.56
C PRO A 218 1.09 -4.88 24.97
N ARG A 219 1.34 -3.58 24.93
CA ARG A 219 0.36 -2.55 25.28
C ARG A 219 -0.65 -2.35 24.15
N LEU A 220 -0.16 -2.34 22.91
CA LEU A 220 -0.99 -2.28 21.70
C LEU A 220 -1.90 -3.52 21.60
N ALA A 221 -1.36 -4.72 21.83
CA ALA A 221 -2.14 -5.95 21.77
C ALA A 221 -3.32 -5.99 22.76
N LYS A 222 -3.12 -5.39 23.94
CA LYS A 222 -4.13 -5.29 25.01
C LYS A 222 -5.00 -4.03 24.92
N GLY A 223 -4.81 -3.19 23.91
CA GLY A 223 -5.53 -1.92 23.77
C GLY A 223 -5.20 -0.85 24.82
N GLN A 224 -4.15 -1.05 25.63
CA GLN A 224 -3.68 -0.04 26.59
C GLN A 224 -3.12 1.20 25.88
N GLU A 225 -2.57 0.98 24.69
CA GLU A 225 -2.25 2.04 23.75
C GLU A 225 -3.18 1.92 22.54
N LEU A 226 -3.88 3.01 22.20
CA LEU A 226 -4.70 3.08 21.00
C LEU A 226 -3.97 3.95 19.98
N PRO A 227 -3.47 3.37 18.88
CA PRO A 227 -2.67 4.13 17.94
C PRO A 227 -3.46 4.89 16.88
N CYS A 228 -2.86 5.96 16.36
CA CYS A 228 -3.18 6.53 15.05
C CYS A 228 -1.92 6.77 14.21
N PHE A 229 -2.09 7.01 12.91
CA PHE A 229 -0.98 7.34 12.00
C PHE A 229 -1.19 8.69 11.32
N ALA A 230 -0.30 9.63 11.64
CA ALA A 230 -0.36 11.03 11.28
C ALA A 230 0.60 11.34 10.13
N LEU A 231 0.14 11.07 8.90
CA LEU A 231 0.85 11.38 7.66
C LEU A 231 0.22 12.56 6.93
N THR A 232 -1.07 12.47 6.61
CA THR A 232 -1.80 13.47 5.84
C THR A 232 -1.90 14.81 6.57
N GLY A 233 -1.64 15.91 5.84
CA GLY A 233 -1.76 17.28 6.32
C GLY A 233 -2.85 18.08 5.59
N PRO A 234 -3.04 19.36 5.96
CA PRO A 234 -3.94 20.27 5.24
C PRO A 234 -3.58 20.45 3.76
N HIS A 235 -2.28 20.43 3.45
CA HIS A 235 -1.72 20.74 2.13
C HIS A 235 -1.05 19.56 1.42
N ALA A 236 -0.86 18.42 2.10
CA ALA A 236 -0.20 17.23 1.57
C ALA A 236 -1.04 15.97 1.84
N GLY A 237 -1.23 15.16 0.80
CA GLY A 237 -2.11 13.98 0.80
C GLY A 237 -1.53 12.88 -0.07
N SER A 238 -1.96 12.80 -1.34
CA SER A 238 -1.41 11.83 -2.32
C SER A 238 0.08 12.06 -2.57
N ASP A 239 0.50 13.33 -2.64
CA ASP A 239 1.90 13.70 -2.60
C ASP A 239 2.35 13.83 -1.14
N ALA A 240 2.77 12.70 -0.58
CA ALA A 240 3.23 12.63 0.80
C ALA A 240 4.61 13.26 1.00
N THR A 241 5.43 13.41 -0.06
CA THR A 241 6.80 13.92 0.07
C THR A 241 6.84 15.44 0.19
N SER A 242 5.78 16.12 -0.24
CA SER A 242 5.57 17.56 -0.06
C SER A 242 5.01 17.96 1.31
N LEU A 243 5.14 17.10 2.35
CA LEU A 243 4.67 17.43 3.68
C LEU A 243 5.45 18.64 4.27
N PRO A 244 4.76 19.64 4.87
CA PRO A 244 5.41 20.82 5.45
C PRO A 244 5.84 20.62 6.91
N ASP A 245 5.58 19.44 7.49
CA ASP A 245 5.84 19.14 8.89
C ASP A 245 7.33 18.87 9.12
N VAL A 246 7.93 19.54 10.09
CA VAL A 246 9.39 19.52 10.32
C VAL A 246 9.71 19.05 11.73
N GLY A 247 10.76 18.23 11.83
CA GLY A 247 11.43 17.91 13.08
C GLY A 247 12.88 18.34 13.01
N VAL A 248 13.31 19.25 13.89
CA VAL A 248 14.70 19.72 13.94
C VAL A 248 15.43 19.02 15.07
N VAL A 249 16.54 18.34 14.74
CA VAL A 249 17.45 17.74 15.72
C VAL A 249 18.04 18.84 16.59
N CYS A 250 17.96 18.68 17.90
CA CYS A 250 18.43 19.69 18.85
C CYS A 250 18.82 19.09 20.20
N LYS A 251 19.63 19.83 20.96
CA LYS A 251 19.81 19.56 22.39
C LYS A 251 18.74 20.29 23.19
N GLY A 252 18.11 19.60 24.13
CA GLY A 252 17.06 20.15 24.98
C GLY A 252 17.04 19.52 26.36
N LYS A 253 16.33 20.15 27.31
CA LYS A 253 16.11 19.55 28.63
C LYS A 253 14.88 18.65 28.61
N TYR A 254 15.06 17.39 28.96
CA TYR A 254 14.00 16.41 29.17
C TYR A 254 14.21 15.69 30.50
N ASN A 255 13.18 15.64 31.35
CA ASN A 255 13.26 15.08 32.71
C ASN A 255 14.47 15.60 33.52
N GLY A 256 14.73 16.92 33.40
CA GLY A 256 15.81 17.60 34.12
C GLY A 256 17.22 17.36 33.58
N LYS A 257 17.38 16.54 32.52
CA LYS A 257 18.68 16.26 31.89
C LYS A 257 18.74 16.88 30.49
N GLU A 258 19.92 17.34 30.10
CA GLU A 258 20.17 17.69 28.71
C GLU A 258 20.24 16.39 27.89
N VAL A 259 19.45 16.32 26.82
CA VAL A 259 19.38 15.19 25.91
C VAL A 259 19.41 15.68 24.47
N LEU A 260 19.87 14.83 23.57
CA LEU A 260 19.63 14.98 22.14
C LEU A 260 18.20 14.54 21.83
N GLY A 261 17.46 15.33 21.06
CA GLY A 261 16.08 15.04 20.70
C GLY A 261 15.65 15.78 19.45
N ILE A 262 14.36 15.74 19.17
CA ILE A 262 13.77 16.35 17.97
C ILE A 262 12.71 17.35 18.42
N LYS A 263 12.80 18.59 17.95
CA LYS A 263 11.77 19.61 18.14
C LYS A 263 10.83 19.57 16.94
N LEU A 264 9.58 19.19 17.18
CA LEU A 264 8.58 18.98 16.14
C LEU A 264 7.67 20.20 15.98
N ASN A 265 7.30 20.49 14.74
CA ASN A 265 6.24 21.42 14.37
C ASN A 265 5.45 20.82 13.20
N PHE A 266 4.17 20.53 13.42
CA PHE A 266 3.33 19.81 12.46
C PHE A 266 1.86 20.25 12.55
N ASP A 267 1.11 20.01 11.48
CA ASP A 267 -0.35 20.16 11.40
C ASP A 267 -0.90 19.03 10.52
N LYS A 268 -1.64 18.10 11.13
CA LYS A 268 -2.12 16.89 10.48
C LYS A 268 -3.63 16.92 10.39
N ARG A 269 -4.17 16.39 9.28
CA ARG A 269 -5.61 16.40 8.99
C ARG A 269 -6.07 15.03 8.55
N TYR A 270 -7.30 14.71 8.94
CA TYR A 270 -7.97 13.45 8.61
C TYR A 270 -7.32 12.22 9.23
N ILE A 271 -6.78 12.36 10.44
CA ILE A 271 -6.14 11.27 11.15
C ILE A 271 -7.20 10.42 11.84
N THR A 272 -7.40 9.21 11.34
CA THR A 272 -8.30 8.22 11.94
C THR A 272 -7.81 7.82 13.32
N LEU A 273 -8.73 7.67 14.27
CA LEU A 273 -8.52 7.45 15.70
C LEU A 273 -7.89 8.61 16.49
N ALA A 274 -7.39 9.67 15.86
CA ALA A 274 -6.80 10.83 16.57
C ALA A 274 -7.62 11.35 17.77
N PRO A 275 -8.96 11.47 17.71
CA PRO A 275 -9.75 11.95 18.86
C PRO A 275 -9.54 11.14 20.15
N VAL A 276 -9.22 9.84 20.05
CA VAL A 276 -9.11 8.90 21.16
C VAL A 276 -7.74 8.21 21.27
N ALA A 277 -6.85 8.43 20.31
CA ALA A 277 -5.54 7.80 20.28
C ALA A 277 -4.71 8.22 21.51
N THR A 278 -3.84 7.33 21.99
CA THR A 278 -2.86 7.60 23.05
C THR A 278 -1.44 7.65 22.50
N LEU A 279 -1.21 7.03 21.34
CA LEU A 279 0.07 6.96 20.65
C LEU A 279 -0.08 7.40 19.19
N ILE A 280 0.76 8.34 18.77
CA ILE A 280 0.74 8.90 17.43
C ILE A 280 1.99 8.42 16.69
N GLY A 281 1.82 7.64 15.61
CA GLY A 281 2.88 7.46 14.62
C GLY A 281 2.92 8.70 13.72
N LEU A 282 3.95 9.53 13.83
CA LEU A 282 4.04 10.82 13.14
C LEU A 282 5.09 10.76 12.03
N ALA A 283 4.70 11.10 10.81
CA ALA A 283 5.62 11.32 9.70
C ALA A 283 5.93 12.81 9.51
N PHE A 284 7.21 13.16 9.42
CA PHE A 284 7.71 14.54 9.28
C PHE A 284 9.06 14.54 8.54
N ARG A 285 9.51 15.69 8.04
CA ARG A 285 10.84 15.86 7.46
C ARG A 285 11.84 16.15 8.56
N LEU A 286 12.88 15.33 8.67
CA LEU A 286 13.91 15.47 9.71
C LEU A 286 15.05 16.35 9.20
N GLU A 287 15.33 17.42 9.93
CA GLU A 287 16.40 18.36 9.65
C GLU A 287 17.43 18.37 10.81
N ASP A 288 18.72 18.43 10.47
CA ASP A 288 19.83 18.50 11.42
C ASP A 288 20.81 19.63 11.02
N PRO A 289 20.40 20.91 11.10
CA PRO A 289 21.22 22.05 10.66
C PRO A 289 22.50 22.23 11.48
N ASP A 290 22.55 21.65 12.68
CA ASP A 290 23.69 21.73 13.60
C ASP A 290 24.60 20.48 13.52
N HIS A 291 24.30 19.53 12.63
CA HIS A 291 25.09 18.32 12.35
C HIS A 291 25.35 17.48 13.62
N LEU A 292 24.30 17.31 14.43
CA LEU A 292 24.36 16.61 15.71
C LEU A 292 24.28 15.08 15.57
N ILE A 293 23.73 14.57 14.47
CA ILE A 293 23.58 13.12 14.19
C ILE A 293 24.23 12.68 12.86
N GLY A 294 24.75 13.60 12.05
CA GLY A 294 25.48 13.27 10.83
C GLY A 294 25.95 14.51 10.05
N ASP A 295 26.46 14.30 8.84
CA ASP A 295 27.05 15.36 8.00
C ASP A 295 26.04 16.00 7.02
N LYS A 296 24.73 15.77 7.19
CA LYS A 296 23.67 16.23 6.29
C LYS A 296 22.69 17.13 7.04
N ASP A 297 22.24 18.20 6.38
CA ASP A 297 21.19 19.07 6.93
C ASP A 297 19.80 18.41 6.86
N ASP A 298 19.55 17.56 5.86
CA ASP A 298 18.25 16.96 5.58
C ASP A 298 18.36 15.44 5.50
N HIS A 299 17.54 14.78 6.31
CA HIS A 299 17.48 13.32 6.44
C HIS A 299 16.21 12.73 5.82
N GLY A 300 15.38 13.55 5.17
CA GLY A 300 14.16 13.11 4.50
C GLY A 300 13.02 12.80 5.47
N ILE A 301 12.04 12.05 4.98
CA ILE A 301 10.83 11.70 5.75
C ILE A 301 11.21 10.67 6.82
N THR A 302 10.93 11.02 8.07
CA THR A 302 11.16 10.19 9.25
C THR A 302 9.85 9.93 9.97
N CYS A 303 9.74 8.75 10.60
CA CYS A 303 8.62 8.41 11.46
C CYS A 303 9.04 8.41 12.94
N ALA A 304 8.27 9.06 13.80
CA ALA A 304 8.43 8.99 15.26
C ALA A 304 7.18 8.44 15.94
N LEU A 305 7.38 7.86 17.13
CA LEU A 305 6.30 7.52 18.04
C LEU A 305 6.17 8.62 19.08
N LEU A 306 5.03 9.30 19.08
CA LEU A 306 4.75 10.46 19.90
C LEU A 306 3.57 10.16 20.83
N PRO A 307 3.79 10.06 22.16
CA PRO A 307 2.69 9.98 23.12
C PRO A 307 1.78 11.21 22.99
N ARG A 308 0.46 11.02 23.03
CA ARG A 308 -0.52 12.10 22.89
C ARG A 308 -0.31 13.24 23.88
N ASP A 309 0.06 12.92 25.12
CA ASP A 309 0.22 13.91 26.18
C ASP A 309 1.56 14.67 26.11
N THR A 310 2.32 14.50 25.02
CA THR A 310 3.53 15.28 24.81
C THR A 310 3.20 16.76 24.75
N LYS A 311 3.91 17.58 25.54
CA LYS A 311 3.68 19.02 25.63
C LYS A 311 3.70 19.67 24.23
N GLY A 312 2.62 20.38 23.90
CA GLY A 312 2.46 21.10 22.63
C GLY A 312 1.66 20.34 21.57
N VAL A 313 1.34 19.07 21.80
CA VAL A 313 0.39 18.33 20.95
C VAL A 313 -1.03 18.74 21.30
N GLU A 314 -1.83 19.09 20.29
CA GLU A 314 -3.23 19.49 20.46
C GLU A 314 -4.13 18.65 19.55
N ILE A 315 -4.99 17.83 20.13
CA ILE A 315 -5.98 17.09 19.34
C ILE A 315 -7.15 18.01 19.02
N GLY A 316 -7.35 18.28 17.72
CA GLY A 316 -8.41 19.16 17.27
C GLY A 316 -9.80 18.52 17.30
N ARG A 317 -10.78 19.25 16.73
CA ARG A 317 -12.18 18.78 16.72
C ARG A 317 -12.32 17.52 15.87
N ARG A 318 -13.01 16.52 16.41
CA ARG A 318 -13.42 15.34 15.66
C ARG A 318 -14.21 15.75 14.41
N HIS A 319 -13.76 15.26 13.26
CA HIS A 319 -14.45 15.35 12.00
C HIS A 319 -15.57 14.30 11.91
N MET A 320 -16.61 14.61 11.14
CA MET A 320 -17.65 13.68 10.71
C MET A 320 -17.74 13.70 9.18
N PRO A 321 -16.71 13.19 8.47
CA PRO A 321 -16.75 13.14 7.02
C PRO A 321 -17.89 12.22 6.57
N VAL A 322 -18.65 12.64 5.56
CA VAL A 322 -19.75 11.89 4.93
C VAL A 322 -20.85 11.36 5.87
N GLY A 323 -20.92 11.86 7.11
CA GLY A 323 -21.96 11.51 8.09
C GLY A 323 -21.70 10.22 8.89
N GLU A 324 -20.58 9.56 8.67
CA GLU A 324 -20.21 8.34 9.39
C GLU A 324 -19.54 8.64 10.73
N ALA A 325 -19.83 7.84 11.76
CA ALA A 325 -19.34 8.02 13.12
C ALA A 325 -17.95 7.41 13.38
N PHE A 326 -17.13 7.13 12.36
CA PHE A 326 -15.75 6.73 12.63
C PHE A 326 -14.96 7.91 13.23
N LEU A 327 -13.97 7.59 14.06
CA LEU A 327 -13.18 8.59 14.78
C LEU A 327 -12.12 9.12 13.83
N ASN A 328 -12.19 10.41 13.52
CA ASN A 328 -11.27 11.09 12.62
C ASN A 328 -11.09 12.53 13.10
N GLY A 329 -9.89 13.08 13.03
CA GLY A 329 -9.66 14.45 13.48
C GLY A 329 -8.29 14.99 13.05
N PRO A 330 -8.03 16.28 13.28
CA PRO A 330 -6.71 16.85 13.13
C PRO A 330 -5.88 16.66 14.41
N ILE A 331 -4.55 16.75 14.25
CA ILE A 331 -3.53 16.73 15.31
C ILE A 331 -2.55 17.87 15.03
#